data_AF-A0A258XTL5-F1
#
_entry.id   AF-A0A258XTL5-F1
#
_cell.length_a   1.000
_cell.length_b   1.000
_cell.length_c   1.000
_cell.angle_alpha   90.00
_cell.angle_beta   90.00
_cell.angle_gamma   90.00
#
_symmetry.space_group_name_H-M   'P 1'
#
loop_
_entity.id
_entity.type
_entity.pdbx_description
1 polymer ?
#
loop_
_entity_poly.entity_id
_entity_poly.type
_entity_poly.pdbx_seq_one_letter_code
_entity_poly.pdbx_strand_id
1 'polypeptide(L)'
;MDEGFMDHLRSTTFLATLAGAPAALALLVPQAALADTTISTSQTTPVRTSTAGNVTIASGGTILLANGGTAATVDSNNTVTVASGGAITNTGGKTGDAGIVVEPGRSTTISNAGTITVTETFTAADTDSNGIADGPIASASNRYGILVGSGATTTGSITNSGTIKVDGLNSGGIAVKSDLVGNVSNTGTINVIGDNSIGIATKGVTGNVTVEGTVSVVGEGAQAVVVGGNVGGTVRIQGTVAQASSYTTDGGTTQALSRTALRSGKAAVEVSGSVAGGILLDAPPYDRSSTSTDEDGDGVADASEAIGAISSVGNSPALLVGGANDIVIGKVKARDGEFSLGIDGTITASSVYSNTDAFAVVIGGQGGAVTMANGIGVSGTVTATTVDERATAILINQGSVVPSLSNSGTIRAVISSPGEGAAYAIHDKSGTLGTINNTGFITVTGSSGDDLRAIDATANTAGVTIKQYLNDIDKAAQTAEQAAAGYDASNPTIYAAITGDIHTGSGNDVLDVATGRIIGDSFLGAGNDSVLLSGDSGYRGDINFGAGTATMGMAGTSFFEGN
;
A
#
# COMPACT_ATOMS: atom_id res chain seq x y z
N MET A 1 -32.61 83.30 17.02
CA MET A 1 -31.79 83.47 15.81
C MET A 1 -31.63 82.10 15.19
N ASP A 2 -32.21 81.76 14.06
CA ASP A 2 -33.21 82.41 13.23
C ASP A 2 -33.73 81.31 12.29
N GLU A 3 -35.04 81.37 12.08
CA GLU A 3 -35.82 81.06 10.87
C GLU A 3 -35.28 80.06 9.83
N GLY A 4 -36.05 79.02 9.53
CA GLY A 4 -36.89 78.99 8.31
C GLY A 4 -36.39 77.83 7.43
N PHE A 5 -37.15 77.11 6.61
CA PHE A 5 -38.38 77.38 5.90
C PHE A 5 -38.85 76.00 5.37
N MET A 6 -40.14 75.69 5.50
CA MET A 6 -40.79 74.60 4.78
C MET A 6 -41.14 75.08 3.37
N ASP A 7 -40.88 74.30 2.32
CA ASP A 7 -41.88 74.10 1.25
C ASP A 7 -41.63 72.85 0.40
N HIS A 8 -42.71 72.43 -0.24
CA HIS A 8 -43.16 71.11 -0.60
C HIS A 8 -42.86 70.65 -2.05
N LEU A 9 -43.23 69.37 -2.28
CA LEU A 9 -43.55 68.69 -3.56
C LEU A 9 -42.32 68.18 -4.34
N ARG A 10 -42.19 66.89 -4.65
CA ARG A 10 -43.18 66.10 -5.41
C ARG A 10 -43.25 64.62 -5.02
N SER A 11 -44.50 64.21 -4.83
CA SER A 11 -45.06 62.87 -4.92
C SER A 11 -44.58 62.06 -6.13
N THR A 12 -44.19 60.80 -5.93
CA THR A 12 -44.63 59.69 -6.80
C THR A 12 -44.68 58.39 -5.98
N THR A 13 -45.90 57.89 -5.83
CA THR A 13 -46.31 56.64 -5.21
C THR A 13 -45.87 55.42 -6.03
N PHE A 14 -45.34 54.37 -5.39
CA PHE A 14 -45.62 52.99 -5.77
C PHE A 14 -45.77 52.11 -4.52
N LEU A 15 -46.97 51.54 -4.40
CA LEU A 15 -47.39 50.51 -3.46
C LEU A 15 -46.97 49.14 -4.03
N ALA A 16 -46.41 48.23 -3.22
CA ALA A 16 -46.73 46.80 -3.24
C ALA A 16 -45.92 45.98 -2.21
N THR A 17 -46.64 45.53 -1.17
CA THR A 17 -46.61 44.16 -0.60
C THR A 17 -45.28 43.50 -0.23
N LEU A 18 -44.94 43.51 1.07
CA LEU A 18 -44.07 42.49 1.68
C LEU A 18 -44.95 41.52 2.48
N ALA A 19 -45.09 40.29 1.96
CA ALA A 19 -45.80 39.20 2.61
C ALA A 19 -45.03 38.70 3.85
N GLY A 20 -45.78 38.38 4.91
CA GLY A 20 -45.25 37.93 6.19
C GLY A 20 -44.51 36.60 6.11
N ALA A 21 -43.36 36.53 6.78
CA ALA A 21 -42.68 35.27 7.09
C ALA A 21 -43.37 34.59 8.29
N PRO A 22 -43.74 33.31 8.21
CA PRO A 22 -44.01 32.54 9.41
C PRO A 22 -42.68 32.18 10.06
N ALA A 23 -42.49 32.62 11.31
CA ALA A 23 -41.41 32.14 12.15
C ALA A 23 -41.61 30.64 12.38
N ALA A 24 -40.81 29.81 11.71
CA ALA A 24 -40.71 28.39 11.99
C ALA A 24 -40.04 28.23 13.36
N LEU A 25 -40.87 28.11 14.40
CA LEU A 25 -40.45 27.73 15.74
C LEU A 25 -39.97 26.27 15.68
N ALA A 26 -38.67 26.07 15.53
CA ALA A 26 -38.07 24.75 15.62
C ALA A 26 -38.29 24.22 17.05
N LEU A 27 -39.25 23.31 17.22
CA LEU A 27 -39.34 22.49 18.42
C LEU A 27 -38.06 21.63 18.49
N LEU A 28 -37.06 22.08 19.27
CA LEU A 28 -36.04 21.18 19.79
C LEU A 28 -36.73 20.25 20.78
N VAL A 29 -37.22 19.11 20.30
CA VAL A 29 -37.60 18.00 21.16
C VAL A 29 -36.29 17.46 21.74
N PRO A 30 -36.05 17.54 23.06
CA PRO A 30 -34.91 16.86 23.65
C PRO A 30 -35.09 15.36 23.41
N GLN A 31 -34.22 14.75 22.59
CA GLN A 31 -34.17 13.29 22.52
C GLN A 31 -33.72 12.79 23.90
N ALA A 32 -34.57 11.98 24.55
CA ALA A 32 -34.18 11.30 25.76
C ALA A 32 -32.93 10.45 25.45
N ALA A 33 -31.83 10.72 26.13
CA ALA A 33 -30.64 9.88 26.04
C ALA A 33 -31.02 8.48 26.54
N LEU A 34 -30.90 7.48 25.67
CA LEU A 34 -31.03 6.09 26.06
C LEU A 34 -29.84 5.70 26.93
N ALA A 35 -30.07 4.83 27.91
CA ALA A 35 -28.97 4.28 28.71
C ALA A 35 -28.06 3.42 27.81
N ASP A 36 -26.75 3.57 27.99
CA ASP A 36 -25.77 2.73 27.31
C ASP A 36 -25.89 1.27 27.74
N THR A 37 -25.73 0.36 26.80
CA THR A 37 -25.83 -1.08 27.01
C THR A 37 -24.44 -1.70 27.13
N THR A 38 -24.20 -2.40 28.24
CA THR A 38 -23.00 -3.24 28.41
C THR A 38 -23.40 -4.71 28.39
N ILE A 39 -22.82 -5.48 27.47
CA ILE A 39 -22.97 -6.92 27.38
C ILE A 39 -21.77 -7.56 28.08
N SER A 40 -21.98 -8.11 29.27
CA SER A 40 -20.93 -8.72 30.11
C SER A 40 -21.02 -10.25 30.19
N THR A 41 -22.02 -10.85 29.53
CA THR A 41 -22.23 -12.30 29.45
C THR A 41 -22.62 -12.70 28.02
N SER A 42 -22.68 -14.00 27.74
CA SER A 42 -23.14 -14.50 26.44
C SER A 42 -24.63 -14.24 26.21
N GLN A 43 -24.99 -13.79 25.01
CA GLN A 43 -26.36 -13.67 24.51
C GLN A 43 -26.44 -14.12 23.05
N THR A 44 -27.63 -14.48 22.60
CA THR A 44 -27.90 -14.92 21.22
C THR A 44 -28.73 -13.93 20.40
N THR A 45 -29.12 -12.82 21.02
CA THR A 45 -29.93 -11.78 20.39
C THR A 45 -29.05 -10.68 19.80
N PRO A 46 -29.23 -10.32 18.52
CA PRO A 46 -28.64 -9.11 17.95
C PRO A 46 -29.01 -7.83 18.71
N VAL A 47 -28.19 -6.79 18.53
CA VAL A 47 -28.42 -5.47 19.13
C VAL A 47 -28.52 -4.37 18.08
N ARG A 48 -29.36 -3.37 18.36
CA ARG A 48 -29.53 -2.15 17.56
C ARG A 48 -29.27 -0.92 18.42
N THR A 49 -28.38 -0.05 17.96
CA THR A 49 -27.98 1.15 18.70
C THR A 49 -29.12 2.14 18.93
N SER A 50 -30.13 2.18 18.06
CA SER A 50 -31.34 3.00 18.19
C SER A 50 -32.19 2.63 19.41
N THR A 51 -32.01 1.41 19.94
CA THR A 51 -32.68 0.92 21.14
C THR A 51 -31.74 0.73 22.34
N ALA A 52 -30.45 0.57 22.08
CA ALA A 52 -29.46 0.16 23.08
C ALA A 52 -28.53 1.29 23.56
N GLY A 53 -28.62 2.50 22.99
CA GLY A 53 -27.63 3.55 23.26
C GLY A 53 -26.25 3.17 22.72
N ASN A 54 -25.17 3.61 23.37
CA ASN A 54 -23.84 3.07 23.07
C ASN A 54 -23.77 1.61 23.52
N VAL A 55 -23.17 0.76 22.70
CA VAL A 55 -23.04 -0.67 23.00
C VAL A 55 -21.59 -0.98 23.31
N THR A 56 -21.35 -1.58 24.47
CA THR A 56 -20.06 -2.18 24.83
C THR A 56 -20.21 -3.68 25.02
N ILE A 57 -19.52 -4.49 24.21
CA ILE A 57 -19.31 -5.91 24.48
C ILE A 57 -18.06 -6.01 25.35
N ALA A 58 -18.26 -6.14 26.66
CA ALA A 58 -17.20 -6.13 27.66
C ALA A 58 -16.45 -7.48 27.72
N SER A 59 -15.36 -7.54 28.49
CA SER A 59 -14.64 -8.79 28.75
C SER A 59 -15.59 -9.87 29.29
N GLY A 60 -15.59 -11.05 28.65
CA GLY A 60 -16.51 -12.16 28.98
C GLY A 60 -17.91 -12.03 28.37
N GLY A 61 -18.24 -10.89 27.77
CA GLY A 61 -19.44 -10.68 26.98
C GLY A 61 -19.31 -11.32 25.59
N THR A 62 -20.38 -11.97 25.12
CA THR A 62 -20.42 -12.55 23.78
C THR A 62 -21.77 -12.32 23.12
N ILE A 63 -21.79 -11.94 21.84
CA ILE A 63 -22.97 -12.10 20.98
C ILE A 63 -22.74 -13.32 20.07
N LEU A 64 -23.48 -14.40 20.30
CA LEU A 64 -23.38 -15.66 19.56
C LEU A 64 -24.55 -15.84 18.61
N LEU A 65 -24.30 -15.75 17.30
CA LEU A 65 -25.28 -15.99 16.24
C LEU A 65 -25.02 -17.33 15.55
N ALA A 66 -25.56 -18.41 16.12
CA ALA A 66 -25.44 -19.75 15.52
C ALA A 66 -26.29 -19.93 14.25
N ASN A 67 -27.27 -19.05 14.01
CA ASN A 67 -28.21 -19.14 12.89
C ASN A 67 -28.04 -18.01 11.86
N GLY A 68 -26.96 -17.24 11.94
CA GLY A 68 -26.66 -16.13 11.03
C GLY A 68 -27.40 -14.82 11.37
N GLY A 69 -27.17 -13.81 10.54
CA GLY A 69 -27.66 -12.43 10.70
C GLY A 69 -26.53 -11.44 10.99
N THR A 70 -26.90 -10.26 11.47
CA THR A 70 -25.96 -9.21 11.92
C THR A 70 -25.96 -9.16 13.44
N ALA A 71 -24.80 -9.20 14.09
CA ALA A 71 -24.72 -9.19 15.55
C ALA A 71 -25.00 -7.81 16.16
N ALA A 72 -24.41 -6.75 15.61
CA ALA A 72 -24.68 -5.37 16.02
C ALA A 72 -24.99 -4.49 14.81
N THR A 73 -26.12 -3.79 14.85
CA THR A 73 -26.52 -2.81 13.84
C THR A 73 -26.44 -1.40 14.41
N VAL A 74 -25.64 -0.55 13.77
CA VAL A 74 -25.51 0.87 14.10
C VAL A 74 -26.45 1.67 13.20
N ASP A 75 -27.69 1.72 13.65
CA ASP A 75 -28.81 2.46 13.08
C ASP A 75 -29.06 3.82 13.77
N SER A 76 -28.12 4.32 14.57
CA SER A 76 -28.15 5.64 15.21
C SER A 76 -26.72 6.23 15.28
N ASN A 77 -26.55 7.37 15.95
CA ASN A 77 -25.23 8.00 16.17
C ASN A 77 -24.50 7.47 17.41
N ASN A 78 -24.96 6.35 17.99
CA ASN A 78 -24.26 5.73 19.10
C ASN A 78 -23.15 4.79 18.62
N THR A 79 -22.19 4.54 19.49
CA THR A 79 -20.99 3.73 19.22
C THR A 79 -21.21 2.24 19.47
N VAL A 80 -20.36 1.41 18.86
CA VAL A 80 -20.21 -0.01 19.22
C VAL A 80 -18.73 -0.28 19.52
N THR A 81 -18.48 -0.77 20.73
CA THR A 81 -17.15 -1.17 21.19
C THR A 81 -17.14 -2.66 21.54
N VAL A 82 -16.27 -3.44 20.90
CA VAL A 82 -15.90 -4.78 21.34
C VAL A 82 -14.62 -4.63 22.17
N ALA A 83 -14.74 -4.65 23.50
CA ALA A 83 -13.60 -4.47 24.39
C ALA A 83 -12.65 -5.67 24.35
N SER A 84 -11.44 -5.50 24.87
CA SER A 84 -10.52 -6.64 25.08
C SER A 84 -11.20 -7.73 25.92
N GLY A 85 -11.11 -8.97 25.45
CA GLY A 85 -11.82 -10.13 26.03
C GLY A 85 -13.31 -10.23 25.70
N GLY A 86 -13.90 -9.27 24.99
CA GLY A 86 -15.27 -9.34 24.44
C GLY A 86 -15.30 -10.03 23.09
N ALA A 87 -16.44 -10.63 22.73
CA ALA A 87 -16.56 -11.41 21.49
C ALA A 87 -17.87 -11.21 20.72
N ILE A 88 -17.76 -11.22 19.39
CA ILE A 88 -18.86 -11.50 18.47
C ILE A 88 -18.52 -12.80 17.73
N THR A 89 -19.43 -13.77 17.77
CA THR A 89 -19.24 -15.07 17.13
C THR A 89 -20.46 -15.39 16.28
N ASN A 90 -20.31 -15.27 14.96
CA ASN A 90 -21.34 -15.57 13.99
C ASN A 90 -20.91 -16.76 13.14
N THR A 91 -21.44 -17.94 13.49
CA THR A 91 -21.14 -19.22 12.83
C THR A 91 -22.34 -19.69 12.00
N GLY A 92 -23.23 -18.77 11.64
CA GLY A 92 -24.44 -19.09 10.87
C GLY A 92 -24.17 -19.63 9.47
N GLY A 93 -23.03 -19.27 8.89
CA GLY A 93 -22.62 -19.70 7.55
C GLY A 93 -23.55 -19.20 6.43
N LYS A 94 -24.30 -18.11 6.64
CA LYS A 94 -25.25 -17.57 5.65
C LYS A 94 -24.64 -16.42 4.88
N THR A 95 -25.10 -16.27 3.63
CA THR A 95 -24.81 -15.07 2.83
C THR A 95 -25.34 -13.83 3.55
N GLY A 96 -24.52 -12.78 3.66
CA GLY A 96 -24.88 -11.55 4.36
C GLY A 96 -24.62 -11.54 5.87
N ASP A 97 -24.08 -12.63 6.45
CA ASP A 97 -23.72 -12.66 7.87
C ASP A 97 -22.68 -11.59 8.19
N ALA A 98 -22.87 -10.90 9.31
CA ALA A 98 -21.97 -9.83 9.71
C ALA A 98 -21.78 -9.74 11.22
N GLY A 99 -20.63 -9.22 11.63
CA GLY A 99 -20.36 -8.81 13.00
C GLY A 99 -21.05 -7.48 13.30
N ILE A 100 -20.48 -6.39 12.80
CA ILE A 100 -21.01 -5.03 12.98
C ILE A 100 -21.40 -4.45 11.62
N VAL A 101 -22.62 -3.93 11.50
CA VAL A 101 -23.07 -3.18 10.32
C VAL A 101 -23.45 -1.77 10.73
N VAL A 102 -22.82 -0.78 10.13
CA VAL A 102 -23.14 0.64 10.26
C VAL A 102 -23.99 1.05 9.07
N GLU A 103 -25.20 1.55 9.33
CA GLU A 103 -25.98 2.16 8.26
C GLU A 103 -25.29 3.45 7.77
N PRO A 104 -25.39 3.83 6.49
CA PRO A 104 -24.73 5.04 6.00
C PRO A 104 -25.26 6.31 6.68
N GLY A 105 -24.46 7.38 6.67
CA GLY A 105 -24.85 8.70 7.15
C GLY A 105 -24.80 8.90 8.66
N ARG A 106 -24.16 7.99 9.41
CA ARG A 106 -24.09 8.09 10.88
C ARG A 106 -22.87 8.88 11.33
N SER A 107 -22.97 9.50 12.49
CA SER A 107 -21.84 10.03 13.26
C SER A 107 -21.54 9.05 14.38
N THR A 108 -20.67 8.07 14.14
CA THR A 108 -20.39 6.97 15.06
C THR A 108 -18.97 6.47 14.93
N THR A 109 -18.41 5.96 16.02
CA THR A 109 -17.09 5.31 16.06
C THR A 109 -17.28 3.83 16.39
N ILE A 110 -16.56 2.98 15.68
CA ILE A 110 -16.50 1.54 15.91
C ILE A 110 -15.10 1.18 16.37
N SER A 111 -15.01 0.46 17.48
CA SER A 111 -13.74 0.00 18.04
C SER A 111 -13.78 -1.49 18.36
N ASN A 112 -12.86 -2.26 17.79
CA ASN A 112 -12.66 -3.67 18.14
C ASN A 112 -11.28 -3.89 18.78
N ALA A 113 -11.27 -4.17 20.08
CA ALA A 113 -10.12 -4.67 20.83
C ALA A 113 -10.27 -6.15 21.25
N GLY A 114 -11.44 -6.76 20.98
CA GLY A 114 -11.73 -8.17 21.25
C GLY A 114 -11.70 -9.03 20.00
N THR A 115 -12.63 -9.98 19.89
CA THR A 115 -12.69 -10.92 18.76
C THR A 115 -14.00 -10.80 17.99
N ILE A 116 -13.94 -10.69 16.68
CA ILE A 116 -15.09 -10.79 15.77
C ILE A 116 -14.85 -11.96 14.81
N THR A 117 -15.73 -12.95 14.83
CA THR A 117 -15.65 -14.13 13.97
C THR A 117 -16.93 -14.24 13.15
N VAL A 118 -16.81 -14.29 11.83
CA VAL A 118 -17.91 -14.49 10.87
C VAL A 118 -17.52 -15.62 9.92
N THR A 119 -17.85 -16.85 10.29
CA THR A 119 -17.31 -18.06 9.64
C THR A 119 -18.42 -18.97 9.13
N GLU A 120 -18.07 -19.85 8.19
CA GLU A 120 -18.94 -20.94 7.76
C GLU A 120 -18.32 -22.27 8.18
N THR A 121 -19.00 -23.37 7.85
CA THR A 121 -18.40 -24.70 7.89
C THR A 121 -18.34 -25.22 6.45
N PHE A 122 -17.18 -25.13 5.83
CA PHE A 122 -16.96 -25.48 4.43
C PHE A 122 -15.56 -26.05 4.21
N THR A 123 -15.49 -27.18 3.52
CA THR A 123 -14.24 -27.79 3.05
C THR A 123 -14.29 -27.88 1.54
N ALA A 124 -13.35 -27.22 0.87
CA ALA A 124 -13.21 -27.32 -0.59
C ALA A 124 -12.88 -28.76 -1.00
N ALA A 125 -13.39 -29.15 -2.17
CA ALA A 125 -13.08 -30.45 -2.74
C ALA A 125 -11.61 -30.53 -3.18
N ASP A 126 -11.01 -31.69 -2.94
CA ASP A 126 -9.69 -32.12 -3.42
C ASP A 126 -9.88 -33.56 -3.95
N THR A 127 -10.37 -33.66 -5.18
CA THR A 127 -10.92 -34.89 -5.77
C THR A 127 -9.82 -35.89 -6.10
N ASP A 128 -8.63 -35.40 -6.44
CA ASP A 128 -7.45 -36.22 -6.76
C ASP A 128 -6.47 -36.35 -5.59
N SER A 129 -6.77 -35.74 -4.44
CA SER A 129 -6.00 -35.84 -3.18
C SER A 129 -4.57 -35.32 -3.30
N ASN A 130 -4.37 -34.26 -4.10
CA ASN A 130 -3.07 -33.64 -4.31
C ASN A 130 -2.80 -32.45 -3.35
N GLY A 131 -3.76 -32.13 -2.47
CA GLY A 131 -3.67 -31.03 -1.51
C GLY A 131 -4.00 -29.65 -2.11
N ILE A 132 -4.61 -29.59 -3.28
CA ILE A 132 -5.00 -28.37 -4.00
C ILE A 132 -6.53 -28.33 -4.09
N ALA A 133 -7.12 -27.16 -3.83
CA ALA A 133 -8.56 -26.98 -3.96
C ALA A 133 -8.98 -27.02 -5.45
N ASP A 134 -9.97 -27.86 -5.78
CA ASP A 134 -10.56 -28.02 -7.12
C ASP A 134 -11.62 -26.95 -7.49
N GLY A 135 -11.78 -25.92 -6.65
CA GLY A 135 -12.80 -24.91 -6.83
C GLY A 135 -12.79 -23.86 -5.73
N PRO A 136 -13.91 -23.13 -5.54
CA PRO A 136 -14.01 -22.10 -4.53
C PRO A 136 -13.69 -22.64 -3.13
N ILE A 137 -13.00 -21.82 -2.34
CA ILE A 137 -12.54 -22.19 -0.99
C ILE A 137 -13.52 -21.77 0.12
N ALA A 138 -14.67 -21.23 -0.26
CA ALA A 138 -15.76 -20.79 0.60
C ALA A 138 -17.10 -20.92 -0.17
N SER A 139 -18.24 -20.95 0.54
CA SER A 139 -19.56 -21.13 -0.11
C SER A 139 -20.52 -19.96 0.10
N ALA A 140 -20.54 -19.38 1.31
CA ALA A 140 -21.36 -18.21 1.60
C ALA A 140 -20.69 -16.93 1.07
N SER A 141 -21.50 -15.89 0.79
CA SER A 141 -20.98 -14.64 0.23
C SER A 141 -21.38 -13.38 1.01
N ASN A 142 -20.75 -12.25 0.69
CA ASN A 142 -21.09 -10.93 1.23
C ASN A 142 -21.08 -10.88 2.76
N ARG A 143 -20.07 -11.50 3.38
CA ARG A 143 -19.93 -11.56 4.83
C ARG A 143 -18.91 -10.55 5.32
N TYR A 144 -19.14 -9.96 6.49
CA TYR A 144 -18.30 -8.87 6.97
C TYR A 144 -18.03 -8.89 8.47
N GLY A 145 -16.78 -8.67 8.87
CA GLY A 145 -16.45 -8.41 10.27
C GLY A 145 -17.07 -7.07 10.71
N ILE A 146 -16.68 -6.00 10.02
CA ILE A 146 -17.23 -4.65 10.16
C ILE A 146 -17.61 -4.14 8.76
N LEU A 147 -18.86 -3.73 8.56
CA LEU A 147 -19.36 -3.14 7.33
C LEU A 147 -19.92 -1.75 7.60
N VAL A 148 -19.40 -0.72 6.94
CA VAL A 148 -20.10 0.56 6.78
C VAL A 148 -20.83 0.53 5.45
N GLY A 149 -22.16 0.64 5.51
CA GLY A 149 -23.03 0.54 4.35
C GLY A 149 -22.78 1.63 3.31
N SER A 150 -23.09 1.34 2.04
CA SER A 150 -23.00 2.32 0.96
C SER A 150 -24.09 3.38 1.08
N GLY A 151 -23.76 4.64 0.82
CA GLY A 151 -24.73 5.74 0.84
C GLY A 151 -24.09 7.05 1.32
N ALA A 152 -24.85 7.81 2.12
CA ALA A 152 -24.39 9.06 2.71
C ALA A 152 -23.10 8.88 3.54
N THR A 153 -22.27 9.92 3.55
CA THR A 153 -21.00 9.99 4.27
C THR A 153 -21.18 9.68 5.76
N THR A 154 -20.37 8.78 6.28
CA THR A 154 -20.32 8.44 7.70
C THR A 154 -19.21 9.26 8.36
N THR A 155 -19.42 9.73 9.59
CA THR A 155 -18.42 10.49 10.37
C THR A 155 -18.00 9.70 11.59
N GLY A 156 -16.70 9.66 11.88
CA GLY A 156 -16.09 8.91 12.98
C GLY A 156 -15.02 7.95 12.48
N SER A 157 -14.46 7.15 13.39
CA SER A 157 -13.33 6.26 13.08
C SER A 157 -13.73 4.79 13.17
N ILE A 158 -13.02 3.96 12.41
CA ILE A 158 -13.09 2.49 12.50
C ILE A 158 -11.72 2.00 12.96
N THR A 159 -11.66 1.40 14.15
CA THR A 159 -10.41 0.89 14.72
C THR A 159 -10.50 -0.62 15.01
N ASN A 160 -9.43 -1.34 14.68
CA ASN A 160 -9.24 -2.74 15.04
C ASN A 160 -7.86 -2.94 15.68
N SER A 161 -7.83 -3.14 17.00
CA SER A 161 -6.66 -3.63 17.74
C SER A 161 -6.81 -5.10 18.18
N GLY A 162 -7.99 -5.69 17.94
CA GLY A 162 -8.33 -7.07 18.25
C GLY A 162 -8.17 -8.01 17.05
N THR A 163 -8.96 -9.08 17.02
CA THR A 163 -8.98 -10.05 15.92
C THR A 163 -10.29 -9.99 15.14
N ILE A 164 -10.21 -10.05 13.81
CA ILE A 164 -11.34 -10.26 12.91
C ILE A 164 -11.04 -11.48 12.02
N LYS A 165 -11.88 -12.52 12.06
CA LYS A 165 -11.83 -13.65 11.12
C LYS A 165 -13.10 -13.69 10.30
N VAL A 166 -12.97 -13.70 8.97
CA VAL A 166 -14.10 -13.80 8.05
C VAL A 166 -13.82 -14.89 7.04
N ASP A 167 -14.73 -15.83 6.89
CA ASP A 167 -14.71 -16.73 5.74
C ASP A 167 -15.76 -16.23 4.74
N GLY A 168 -15.74 -16.63 3.48
CA GLY A 168 -16.78 -16.32 2.49
C GLY A 168 -16.26 -15.70 1.20
N LEU A 169 -17.01 -15.86 0.13
CA LEU A 169 -16.79 -15.26 -1.20
C LEU A 169 -17.24 -13.79 -1.19
N ASN A 170 -16.57 -12.89 -1.94
CA ASN A 170 -16.95 -11.47 -2.05
C ASN A 170 -17.20 -10.80 -0.67
N SER A 171 -16.41 -11.19 0.32
CA SER A 171 -16.58 -10.87 1.73
C SER A 171 -15.47 -9.94 2.21
N GLY A 172 -15.46 -9.51 3.47
CA GLY A 172 -14.30 -8.79 3.97
C GLY A 172 -14.20 -8.57 5.46
N GLY A 173 -12.99 -8.27 5.94
CA GLY A 173 -12.73 -7.99 7.34
C GLY A 173 -13.38 -6.67 7.77
N ILE A 174 -12.88 -5.57 7.20
CA ILE A 174 -13.43 -4.22 7.35
C ILE A 174 -13.78 -3.69 5.95
N ALA A 175 -15.06 -3.39 5.70
CA ALA A 175 -15.50 -2.83 4.43
C ALA A 175 -16.23 -1.50 4.65
N VAL A 176 -15.63 -0.40 4.24
CA VAL A 176 -16.20 0.96 4.33
C VAL A 176 -16.71 1.36 2.95
N LYS A 177 -18.02 1.17 2.71
CA LYS A 177 -18.63 1.35 1.38
C LYS A 177 -19.23 2.74 1.13
N SER A 178 -19.20 3.64 2.12
CA SER A 178 -19.47 5.09 1.97
C SER A 178 -18.19 5.90 2.19
N ASP A 179 -18.19 7.18 1.82
CA ASP A 179 -17.14 8.08 2.30
C ASP A 179 -17.14 8.15 3.84
N LEU A 180 -15.96 8.32 4.43
CA LEU A 180 -15.71 8.38 5.86
C LEU A 180 -14.99 9.68 6.23
N VAL A 181 -15.63 10.50 7.07
CA VAL A 181 -14.97 11.63 7.73
C VAL A 181 -14.35 11.12 9.03
N GLY A 182 -13.09 10.73 8.97
CA GLY A 182 -12.35 10.15 10.09
C GLY A 182 -11.19 9.27 9.60
N ASN A 183 -10.83 8.28 10.42
CA ASN A 183 -9.70 7.37 10.15
C ASN A 183 -10.15 5.91 10.08
N VAL A 184 -9.40 5.10 9.35
CA VAL A 184 -9.43 3.63 9.45
C VAL A 184 -8.07 3.17 9.96
N SER A 185 -8.05 2.39 11.04
CA SER A 185 -6.80 1.90 11.62
C SER A 185 -6.91 0.43 12.03
N ASN A 186 -5.87 -0.35 11.70
CA ASN A 186 -5.71 -1.73 12.10
C ASN A 186 -4.34 -1.95 12.75
N THR A 187 -4.30 -2.08 14.08
CA THR A 187 -3.13 -2.56 14.85
C THR A 187 -3.26 -4.04 15.22
N GLY A 188 -4.46 -4.61 15.05
CA GLY A 188 -4.79 -6.00 15.34
C GLY A 188 -4.60 -6.95 14.16
N THR A 189 -5.30 -8.08 14.20
CA THR A 189 -5.26 -9.12 13.15
C THR A 189 -6.57 -9.18 12.38
N ILE A 190 -6.49 -9.23 11.05
CA ILE A 190 -7.60 -9.54 10.15
C ILE A 190 -7.19 -10.73 9.28
N ASN A 191 -8.01 -11.79 9.27
CA ASN A 191 -7.84 -12.94 8.41
C ASN A 191 -9.10 -13.19 7.58
N VAL A 192 -8.98 -13.24 6.26
CA VAL A 192 -10.11 -13.45 5.34
C VAL A 192 -9.86 -14.62 4.39
N ILE A 193 -10.76 -15.60 4.40
CA ILE A 193 -10.71 -16.78 3.51
C ILE A 193 -11.86 -16.71 2.51
N GLY A 194 -11.55 -16.60 1.23
CA GLY A 194 -12.52 -16.73 0.14
C GLY A 194 -12.19 -15.89 -1.09
N ASP A 195 -12.70 -16.33 -2.24
CA ASP A 195 -12.43 -15.68 -3.52
C ASP A 195 -13.08 -14.29 -3.60
N ASN A 196 -12.39 -13.36 -4.24
CA ASN A 196 -12.79 -11.95 -4.41
C ASN A 196 -13.07 -11.23 -3.08
N SER A 197 -12.52 -11.73 -1.97
CA SER A 197 -12.70 -11.15 -0.65
C SER A 197 -11.58 -10.18 -0.29
N ILE A 198 -11.89 -9.22 0.58
CA ILE A 198 -11.00 -8.11 0.90
C ILE A 198 -10.73 -8.03 2.41
N GLY A 199 -9.47 -7.90 2.84
CA GLY A 199 -9.14 -7.66 4.24
C GLY A 199 -9.71 -6.34 4.74
N ILE A 200 -9.23 -5.23 4.18
CA ILE A 200 -9.71 -3.87 4.44
C ILE A 200 -10.06 -3.19 3.10
N ALA A 201 -11.28 -2.69 2.95
CA ALA A 201 -11.70 -1.91 1.79
C ALA A 201 -12.26 -0.56 2.21
N THR A 202 -11.88 0.51 1.52
CA THR A 202 -12.37 1.87 1.80
C THR A 202 -12.82 2.61 0.54
N LYS A 203 -13.76 3.55 0.71
CA LYS A 203 -14.05 4.64 -0.23
C LYS A 203 -13.23 5.87 0.18
N GLY A 204 -13.77 7.09 0.01
CA GLY A 204 -13.05 8.29 0.45
C GLY A 204 -12.88 8.30 1.97
N VAL A 205 -11.69 8.65 2.45
CA VAL A 205 -11.37 8.81 3.88
C VAL A 205 -10.73 10.17 4.08
N THR A 206 -11.29 11.04 4.92
CA THR A 206 -10.71 12.38 5.10
C THR A 206 -9.39 12.37 5.87
N GLY A 207 -9.22 11.40 6.77
CA GLY A 207 -8.01 11.20 7.57
C GLY A 207 -7.09 10.14 7.00
N ASN A 208 -6.44 9.38 7.87
CA ASN A 208 -5.47 8.35 7.52
C ASN A 208 -6.13 6.97 7.34
N VAL A 209 -5.49 6.13 6.54
CA VAL A 209 -5.69 4.69 6.52
C VAL A 209 -4.40 4.03 7.00
N THR A 210 -4.40 3.43 8.20
CA THR A 210 -3.21 2.79 8.79
C THR A 210 -3.38 1.29 9.00
N VAL A 211 -2.34 0.53 8.63
CA VAL A 211 -2.24 -0.92 8.85
C VAL A 211 -0.91 -1.22 9.53
N GLU A 212 -0.95 -1.26 10.85
CA GLU A 212 0.21 -1.52 11.73
C GLU A 212 0.19 -2.96 12.26
N GLY A 213 -0.97 -3.62 12.20
CA GLY A 213 -1.14 -5.03 12.53
C GLY A 213 -1.05 -5.96 11.33
N THR A 214 -1.67 -7.14 11.44
CA THR A 214 -1.68 -8.15 10.35
C THR A 214 -2.98 -8.11 9.57
N VAL A 215 -2.90 -8.14 8.24
CA VAL A 215 -4.03 -8.39 7.33
C VAL A 215 -3.62 -9.50 6.37
N SER A 216 -4.21 -10.68 6.52
CA SER A 216 -3.96 -11.84 5.66
C SER A 216 -5.23 -12.23 4.91
N VAL A 217 -5.08 -12.51 3.62
CA VAL A 217 -6.17 -12.99 2.77
C VAL A 217 -5.74 -14.20 1.95
N VAL A 218 -6.69 -15.06 1.63
CA VAL A 218 -6.48 -16.22 0.75
C VAL A 218 -7.72 -16.44 -0.10
N GLY A 219 -7.52 -16.72 -1.38
CA GLY A 219 -8.58 -16.92 -2.36
C GLY A 219 -8.21 -16.37 -3.73
N GLU A 220 -8.89 -16.85 -4.77
CA GLU A 220 -8.76 -16.30 -6.11
C GLU A 220 -9.17 -14.82 -6.12
N GLY A 221 -8.30 -13.94 -6.62
CA GLY A 221 -8.58 -12.51 -6.71
C GLY A 221 -8.80 -11.81 -5.35
N ALA A 222 -8.42 -12.43 -4.23
CA ALA A 222 -8.51 -11.81 -2.91
C ALA A 222 -7.51 -10.66 -2.77
N GLN A 223 -7.86 -9.59 -2.05
CA GLN A 223 -7.01 -8.40 -1.86
C GLN A 223 -6.88 -8.09 -0.38
N ALA A 224 -5.70 -7.80 0.13
CA ALA A 224 -5.54 -7.55 1.56
C ALA A 224 -6.01 -6.13 1.93
N VAL A 225 -5.61 -5.12 1.17
CA VAL A 225 -6.02 -3.72 1.39
C VAL A 225 -6.41 -3.06 0.07
N VAL A 226 -7.59 -2.44 0.03
CA VAL A 226 -8.08 -1.67 -1.11
C VAL A 226 -8.47 -0.26 -0.66
N VAL A 227 -7.73 0.74 -1.12
CA VAL A 227 -8.02 2.16 -0.97
C VAL A 227 -8.71 2.64 -2.24
N GLY A 228 -10.04 2.47 -2.27
CA GLY A 228 -10.89 2.66 -3.45
C GLY A 228 -11.44 4.07 -3.63
N GLY A 229 -11.01 5.03 -2.82
CA GLY A 229 -11.39 6.44 -2.90
C GLY A 229 -10.27 7.34 -2.36
N ASN A 230 -10.49 8.65 -2.42
CA ASN A 230 -9.46 9.62 -2.03
C ASN A 230 -9.18 9.58 -0.52
N VAL A 231 -7.92 9.65 -0.14
CA VAL A 231 -7.46 9.75 1.25
C VAL A 231 -6.89 11.15 1.49
N GLY A 232 -7.43 11.87 2.47
CA GLY A 232 -6.99 13.22 2.82
C GLY A 232 -5.71 13.23 3.67
N GLY A 233 -5.45 12.16 4.41
CA GLY A 233 -4.22 11.92 5.15
C GLY A 233 -3.23 11.02 4.40
N THR A 234 -2.50 10.21 5.14
CA THR A 234 -1.56 9.21 4.62
C THR A 234 -2.21 7.84 4.48
N VAL A 235 -1.68 7.03 3.55
CA VAL A 235 -1.84 5.58 3.59
C VAL A 235 -0.54 5.02 4.15
N ARG A 236 -0.59 4.44 5.36
CA ARG A 236 0.61 3.90 6.04
C ARG A 236 0.45 2.42 6.34
N ILE A 237 1.45 1.64 5.97
CA ILE A 237 1.56 0.22 6.32
C ILE A 237 2.84 0.05 7.12
N GLN A 238 2.74 -0.34 8.38
CA GLN A 238 3.86 -0.66 9.28
C GLN A 238 3.74 -2.11 9.80
N GLY A 239 2.65 -2.80 9.48
CA GLY A 239 2.43 -4.21 9.81
C GLY A 239 2.58 -5.15 8.63
N THR A 240 2.05 -6.36 8.75
CA THR A 240 2.12 -7.40 7.70
C THR A 240 0.83 -7.45 6.88
N VAL A 241 0.94 -7.33 5.56
CA VAL A 241 -0.15 -7.37 4.60
C VAL A 241 0.14 -8.45 3.56
N ALA A 242 -0.64 -9.53 3.55
CA ALA A 242 -0.28 -10.73 2.80
C ALA A 242 -1.46 -11.35 2.03
N GLN A 243 -1.17 -11.80 0.81
CA GLN A 243 -1.91 -12.87 0.15
C GLN A 243 -1.21 -14.20 0.42
N ALA A 244 -1.97 -15.21 0.86
CA ALA A 244 -1.47 -16.56 1.01
C ALA A 244 -1.83 -17.43 -0.21
N SER A 245 -0.97 -18.40 -0.51
CA SER A 245 -1.21 -19.43 -1.53
C SER A 245 -1.85 -20.70 -0.97
N SER A 246 -2.07 -20.77 0.34
CA SER A 246 -2.68 -21.91 1.02
C SER A 246 -3.41 -21.48 2.28
N TYR A 247 -4.30 -22.35 2.78
CA TYR A 247 -5.09 -22.12 3.97
C TYR A 247 -5.35 -23.42 4.72
N THR A 248 -5.67 -23.30 6.01
CA THR A 248 -6.14 -24.43 6.82
C THR A 248 -7.66 -24.53 6.71
N THR A 249 -8.14 -25.69 6.29
CA THR A 249 -9.56 -26.01 6.20
C THR A 249 -10.18 -26.17 7.59
N ASP A 250 -11.51 -26.19 7.68
CA ASP A 250 -12.21 -26.49 8.94
C ASP A 250 -11.92 -27.90 9.46
N GLY A 251 -11.48 -28.82 8.58
CA GLY A 251 -11.01 -30.15 8.95
C GLY A 251 -9.59 -30.19 9.52
N GLY A 252 -8.89 -29.05 9.59
CA GLY A 252 -7.52 -28.94 10.10
C GLY A 252 -6.43 -29.34 9.11
N THR A 253 -6.77 -29.61 7.85
CA THR A 253 -5.80 -29.91 6.79
C THR A 253 -5.39 -28.64 6.05
N THR A 254 -4.17 -28.59 5.53
CA THR A 254 -3.72 -27.49 4.66
C THR A 254 -4.09 -27.81 3.22
N GLN A 255 -4.72 -26.86 2.52
CA GLN A 255 -4.96 -26.91 1.08
C GLN A 255 -4.32 -25.70 0.40
N ALA A 256 -3.75 -25.90 -0.79
CA ALA A 256 -3.21 -24.85 -1.63
C ALA A 256 -4.24 -24.35 -2.66
N LEU A 257 -4.07 -23.10 -3.10
CA LEU A 257 -4.79 -22.56 -4.25
C LEU A 257 -4.29 -23.22 -5.54
N SER A 258 -5.21 -23.42 -6.49
CA SER A 258 -4.85 -23.93 -7.81
C SER A 258 -3.95 -22.96 -8.57
N ARG A 259 -3.16 -23.48 -9.51
CA ARG A 259 -2.34 -22.65 -10.41
C ARG A 259 -3.20 -21.63 -11.17
N THR A 260 -4.42 -22.00 -11.56
CA THR A 260 -5.35 -21.09 -12.25
C THR A 260 -5.73 -19.91 -11.36
N ALA A 261 -6.08 -20.16 -10.09
CA ALA A 261 -6.42 -19.11 -9.14
C ALA A 261 -5.25 -18.16 -8.86
N LEU A 262 -4.02 -18.68 -8.83
CA LEU A 262 -2.80 -17.88 -8.66
C LEU A 262 -2.40 -17.10 -9.93
N ARG A 263 -3.07 -17.32 -11.07
CA ARG A 263 -2.86 -16.59 -12.33
C ARG A 263 -3.98 -15.59 -12.66
N SER A 264 -4.98 -15.47 -11.82
CA SER A 264 -6.05 -14.45 -11.92
C SER A 264 -5.97 -13.42 -10.78
N GLY A 265 -4.79 -13.32 -10.16
CA GLY A 265 -4.53 -12.53 -8.97
C GLY A 265 -4.78 -11.03 -9.15
N LYS A 266 -5.38 -10.41 -8.13
CA LYS A 266 -5.47 -8.95 -7.96
C LYS A 266 -4.37 -8.47 -7.02
N ALA A 267 -4.13 -7.17 -6.95
CA ALA A 267 -3.08 -6.64 -6.09
C ALA A 267 -3.33 -6.95 -4.60
N ALA A 268 -2.28 -7.32 -3.86
CA ALA A 268 -2.37 -7.50 -2.40
C ALA A 268 -2.74 -6.16 -1.73
N VAL A 269 -2.13 -5.07 -2.17
CA VAL A 269 -2.52 -3.70 -1.85
C VAL A 269 -2.84 -2.94 -3.12
N GLU A 270 -4.04 -2.37 -3.18
CA GLU A 270 -4.47 -1.48 -4.28
C GLU A 270 -4.79 -0.09 -3.73
N VAL A 271 -4.20 0.94 -4.33
CA VAL A 271 -4.53 2.35 -4.10
C VAL A 271 -5.02 2.95 -5.42
N SER A 272 -6.34 3.12 -5.53
CA SER A 272 -6.99 3.62 -6.74
C SER A 272 -7.60 5.03 -6.61
N GLY A 273 -7.46 5.66 -5.43
CA GLY A 273 -7.78 7.06 -5.19
C GLY A 273 -6.53 7.94 -4.98
N SER A 274 -6.72 9.26 -5.01
CA SER A 274 -5.67 10.22 -4.66
C SER A 274 -5.35 10.14 -3.16
N VAL A 275 -4.07 10.28 -2.79
CA VAL A 275 -3.63 10.26 -1.39
C VAL A 275 -2.87 11.54 -1.09
N ALA A 276 -3.51 12.48 -0.41
CA ALA A 276 -2.95 13.81 -0.22
C ALA A 276 -1.68 13.82 0.66
N GLY A 277 -1.59 12.92 1.64
CA GLY A 277 -0.42 12.75 2.50
C GLY A 277 0.62 11.74 2.01
N GLY A 278 0.51 11.26 0.77
CA GLY A 278 1.42 10.23 0.24
C GLY A 278 1.22 8.83 0.83
N ILE A 279 1.99 7.87 0.31
CA ILE A 279 1.93 6.45 0.68
C ILE A 279 3.26 6.06 1.32
N LEU A 280 3.20 5.45 2.50
CA LEU A 280 4.39 4.99 3.25
C LEU A 280 4.26 3.51 3.61
N LEU A 281 5.17 2.70 3.11
CA LEU A 281 5.47 1.39 3.70
C LEU A 281 6.60 1.61 4.70
N ASP A 282 6.22 1.71 5.96
CA ASP A 282 7.02 2.27 7.03
C ASP A 282 7.88 1.20 7.73
N ALA A 283 8.93 1.61 8.42
CA ALA A 283 9.76 0.75 9.24
C ALA A 283 10.65 1.59 10.18
N PRO A 284 11.17 1.03 11.29
CA PRO A 284 11.85 1.81 12.35
C PRO A 284 13.03 2.63 11.82
N PRO A 285 13.25 3.88 12.25
CA PRO A 285 14.33 4.72 11.72
C PRO A 285 15.72 4.08 11.90
N TYR A 286 16.71 4.60 11.17
CA TYR A 286 18.09 4.16 11.36
C TYR A 286 18.57 4.55 12.77
N ASP A 287 19.16 3.60 13.50
CA ASP A 287 19.90 3.89 14.75
C ASP A 287 21.11 4.78 14.43
N ARG A 288 20.92 6.08 14.64
CA ARG A 288 21.91 7.14 14.37
C ARG A 288 22.49 7.71 15.65
N SER A 289 21.94 7.37 16.81
CA SER A 289 22.33 7.92 18.10
C SER A 289 22.17 6.86 19.18
N SER A 290 23.28 6.44 19.77
CA SER A 290 23.29 5.47 20.88
C SER A 290 22.61 5.94 22.18
N THR A 291 22.03 7.15 22.18
CA THR A 291 21.32 7.74 23.31
C THR A 291 19.88 8.11 23.01
N SER A 292 19.50 8.07 21.74
CA SER A 292 18.10 8.21 21.33
C SER A 292 17.45 6.83 21.41
N THR A 293 16.15 6.81 21.66
CA THR A 293 15.34 5.58 21.64
C THR A 293 14.07 5.76 20.80
N ASP A 294 14.01 6.87 20.08
CA ASP A 294 12.90 7.46 19.32
C ASP A 294 13.57 8.48 18.38
N GLU A 295 14.16 7.97 17.31
CA GLU A 295 15.14 8.68 16.49
C GLU A 295 14.48 9.72 15.58
N ASP A 296 13.20 9.52 15.27
CA ASP A 296 12.41 10.42 14.44
C ASP A 296 11.40 11.26 15.24
N GLY A 297 11.27 11.00 16.54
CA GLY A 297 10.51 11.81 17.49
C GLY A 297 9.01 11.68 17.31
N ASP A 298 8.53 10.55 16.80
CA ASP A 298 7.11 10.32 16.53
C ASP A 298 6.32 9.91 17.79
N GLY A 299 7.03 9.64 18.90
CA GLY A 299 6.47 9.27 20.20
C GLY A 299 6.29 7.76 20.39
N VAL A 300 6.68 6.95 19.41
CA VAL A 300 6.85 5.50 19.51
C VAL A 300 8.35 5.21 19.57
N ALA A 301 8.78 4.39 20.52
CA ALA A 301 10.18 4.03 20.59
C ALA A 301 10.57 3.12 19.41
N ASP A 302 11.72 3.35 18.76
CA ASP A 302 12.21 2.59 17.60
C ASP A 302 12.11 1.06 17.79
N ALA A 303 12.44 0.59 19.00
CA ALA A 303 12.43 -0.84 19.33
C ALA A 303 11.02 -1.46 19.42
N SER A 304 9.98 -0.63 19.45
CA SER A 304 8.56 -1.02 19.47
C SER A 304 7.88 -0.87 18.11
N GLU A 305 8.58 -0.32 17.13
CA GLU A 305 8.08 -0.19 15.78
C GLU A 305 8.29 -1.49 14.98
N ALA A 306 7.35 -1.78 14.08
CA ALA A 306 7.41 -2.93 13.20
C ALA A 306 7.93 -2.53 11.81
N ILE A 307 8.44 -3.51 11.08
CA ILE A 307 8.77 -3.33 9.66
C ILE A 307 7.53 -3.65 8.84
N GLY A 308 7.02 -2.66 8.11
CA GLY A 308 5.94 -2.84 7.16
C GLY A 308 6.32 -3.88 6.10
N ALA A 309 5.44 -4.84 5.86
CA ALA A 309 5.66 -5.91 4.91
C ALA A 309 4.44 -6.13 4.02
N ILE A 310 4.64 -6.14 2.71
CA ILE A 310 3.62 -6.54 1.73
C ILE A 310 4.12 -7.79 1.00
N SER A 311 3.32 -8.85 0.98
CA SER A 311 3.62 -10.06 0.21
C SER A 311 2.47 -10.46 -0.71
N SER A 312 2.75 -10.64 -2.01
CA SER A 312 1.83 -11.25 -2.97
C SER A 312 2.35 -12.57 -3.53
N VAL A 313 1.42 -13.36 -4.04
CA VAL A 313 1.69 -14.65 -4.67
C VAL A 313 1.06 -14.71 -6.07
N GLY A 314 1.66 -15.51 -6.95
CA GLY A 314 1.15 -15.67 -8.31
C GLY A 314 1.43 -14.45 -9.16
N ASN A 315 0.51 -14.06 -10.04
CA ASN A 315 0.64 -12.85 -10.87
C ASN A 315 0.11 -11.57 -10.23
N SER A 316 -0.32 -11.64 -8.98
CA SER A 316 -0.78 -10.50 -8.19
C SER A 316 0.34 -9.47 -7.98
N PRO A 317 0.14 -8.18 -8.33
CA PRO A 317 1.00 -7.12 -7.83
C PRO A 317 1.03 -7.12 -6.30
N ALA A 318 2.19 -6.92 -5.67
CA ALA A 318 2.22 -6.70 -4.23
C ALA A 318 1.59 -5.34 -3.88
N LEU A 319 2.03 -4.28 -4.56
CA LEU A 319 1.45 -2.94 -4.47
C LEU A 319 1.08 -2.43 -5.86
N LEU A 320 -0.17 -2.05 -6.05
CA LEU A 320 -0.66 -1.33 -7.22
C LEU A 320 -1.12 0.07 -6.82
N VAL A 321 -0.57 1.10 -7.47
CA VAL A 321 -1.02 2.49 -7.33
C VAL A 321 -1.52 2.97 -8.69
N GLY A 322 -2.83 3.11 -8.83
CA GLY A 322 -3.48 3.49 -10.07
C GLY A 322 -4.97 3.17 -10.04
N GLY A 323 -5.79 3.97 -10.73
CA GLY A 323 -7.23 3.76 -10.85
C GLY A 323 -7.74 4.09 -12.24
N ALA A 324 -9.05 3.92 -12.44
CA ALA A 324 -9.73 4.28 -13.69
C ALA A 324 -9.77 5.80 -13.94
N ASN A 325 -9.61 6.60 -12.87
CA ASN A 325 -9.56 8.06 -12.93
C ASN A 325 -8.13 8.53 -12.63
N ASP A 326 -7.81 9.74 -13.06
CA ASP A 326 -6.56 10.38 -12.71
C ASP A 326 -6.42 10.53 -11.19
N ILE A 327 -5.25 10.19 -10.67
CA ILE A 327 -4.93 10.32 -9.24
C ILE A 327 -3.63 11.09 -9.02
N VAL A 328 -3.58 11.79 -7.90
CA VAL A 328 -2.39 12.48 -7.41
C VAL A 328 -2.00 11.88 -6.08
N ILE A 329 -0.73 11.52 -5.95
CA ILE A 329 -0.14 11.10 -4.69
C ILE A 329 0.73 12.24 -4.19
N GLY A 330 0.29 12.86 -3.09
CA GLY A 330 1.03 13.89 -2.37
C GLY A 330 2.26 13.32 -1.69
N LYS A 331 2.90 14.09 -0.80
CA LYS A 331 4.18 13.70 -0.20
C LYS A 331 4.03 13.13 1.20
N VAL A 332 4.90 12.18 1.55
CA VAL A 332 5.10 11.62 2.88
C VAL A 332 6.58 11.69 3.25
N LYS A 333 6.88 11.88 4.54
CA LYS A 333 8.25 11.74 5.07
C LYS A 333 8.55 10.24 5.20
N ALA A 334 9.59 9.79 4.50
CA ALA A 334 10.20 8.47 4.61
C ALA A 334 11.58 8.60 5.27
N ARG A 335 12.28 7.49 5.51
CA ARG A 335 13.61 7.51 6.16
C ARG A 335 14.63 8.40 5.45
N ASP A 336 14.67 8.36 4.12
CA ASP A 336 15.69 9.01 3.29
C ASP A 336 15.15 10.17 2.42
N GLY A 337 14.06 10.80 2.85
CA GLY A 337 13.53 11.99 2.18
C GLY A 337 12.01 12.14 2.26
N GLU A 338 11.47 13.05 1.45
CA GLU A 338 10.04 13.17 1.22
C GLU A 338 9.71 12.64 -0.17
N PHE A 339 8.79 11.68 -0.26
CA PHE A 339 8.43 11.03 -1.51
C PHE A 339 6.92 10.94 -1.67
N SER A 340 6.45 10.72 -2.90
CA SER A 340 5.05 10.39 -3.11
C SER A 340 4.75 8.96 -2.65
N LEU A 341 5.70 8.07 -2.90
CA LEU A 341 5.70 6.70 -2.38
C LEU A 341 7.04 6.46 -1.65
N GLY A 342 7.00 6.31 -0.33
CA GLY A 342 8.14 5.87 0.48
C GLY A 342 8.04 4.38 0.79
N ILE A 343 9.10 3.62 0.49
CA ILE A 343 9.20 2.18 0.74
C ILE A 343 10.41 1.95 1.65
N ASP A 344 10.16 2.02 2.95
CA ASP A 344 11.15 1.81 4.01
C ASP A 344 11.10 0.37 4.53
N GLY A 345 9.93 -0.28 4.42
CA GLY A 345 9.71 -1.68 4.70
C GLY A 345 10.04 -2.64 3.55
N THR A 346 9.38 -3.81 3.52
CA THR A 346 9.64 -4.87 2.54
C THR A 346 8.43 -5.15 1.65
N ILE A 347 8.61 -5.12 0.33
CA ILE A 347 7.63 -5.57 -0.66
C ILE A 347 8.18 -6.80 -1.38
N THR A 348 7.43 -7.90 -1.35
CA THR A 348 7.77 -9.14 -2.05
C THR A 348 6.61 -9.61 -2.92
N ALA A 349 6.90 -9.92 -4.18
CA ALA A 349 5.98 -10.64 -5.07
C ALA A 349 6.64 -11.94 -5.54
N SER A 350 5.96 -13.07 -5.35
CA SER A 350 6.51 -14.39 -5.65
C SER A 350 5.59 -15.24 -6.52
N SER A 351 6.10 -15.67 -7.66
CA SER A 351 5.44 -16.59 -8.57
C SER A 351 6.25 -17.89 -8.59
N VAL A 352 5.73 -18.93 -7.95
CA VAL A 352 6.42 -20.23 -7.80
C VAL A 352 6.13 -21.22 -8.93
N TYR A 353 5.32 -20.80 -9.91
CA TYR A 353 4.94 -21.62 -11.05
C TYR A 353 5.51 -21.04 -12.33
N SER A 354 6.02 -21.93 -13.19
CA SER A 354 6.46 -21.58 -14.54
C SER A 354 5.39 -20.82 -15.34
N ASN A 355 5.88 -20.03 -16.29
CA ASN A 355 5.14 -19.17 -17.20
C ASN A 355 4.30 -18.10 -16.50
N THR A 356 4.69 -17.66 -15.30
CA THR A 356 3.88 -16.76 -14.45
C THR A 356 4.68 -15.52 -14.10
N ASP A 357 4.20 -14.36 -14.53
CA ASP A 357 4.81 -13.07 -14.20
C ASP A 357 4.74 -12.75 -12.69
N ALA A 358 5.74 -12.05 -12.19
CA ALA A 358 5.80 -11.49 -10.84
C ALA A 358 5.93 -9.96 -10.88
N PHE A 359 5.07 -9.25 -10.15
CA PHE A 359 5.10 -7.78 -10.04
C PHE A 359 5.14 -7.34 -8.58
N ALA A 360 6.20 -6.66 -8.13
CA ALA A 360 6.22 -6.13 -6.77
C ALA A 360 5.47 -4.80 -6.68
N VAL A 361 5.96 -3.73 -7.32
CA VAL A 361 5.32 -2.41 -7.34
C VAL A 361 4.90 -2.07 -8.77
N VAL A 362 3.62 -1.70 -8.94
CA VAL A 362 3.05 -1.26 -10.21
C VAL A 362 2.43 0.12 -10.05
N ILE A 363 2.88 1.06 -10.89
CA ILE A 363 2.34 2.43 -10.96
C ILE A 363 1.58 2.58 -12.28
N GLY A 364 0.34 3.06 -12.20
CA GLY A 364 -0.53 3.32 -13.35
C GLY A 364 -1.01 2.06 -14.06
N GLY A 365 -1.40 2.22 -15.33
CA GLY A 365 -1.88 1.12 -16.17
C GLY A 365 -3.35 0.73 -15.97
N GLN A 366 -4.09 1.46 -15.12
CA GLN A 366 -5.51 1.19 -14.81
C GLN A 366 -6.49 2.07 -15.61
N GLY A 367 -6.00 2.89 -16.54
CA GLY A 367 -6.79 3.77 -17.40
C GLY A 367 -6.64 5.26 -17.07
N GLY A 368 -6.56 5.61 -15.78
CA GLY A 368 -6.25 6.97 -15.32
C GLY A 368 -4.76 7.23 -15.21
N ALA A 369 -4.38 8.51 -15.31
CA ALA A 369 -3.02 8.97 -15.08
C ALA A 369 -2.65 8.94 -13.59
N VAL A 370 -1.37 8.74 -13.28
CA VAL A 370 -0.86 8.76 -11.90
C VAL A 370 0.22 9.83 -11.78
N THR A 371 -0.01 10.86 -10.96
CA THR A 371 0.99 11.90 -10.71
C THR A 371 1.65 11.71 -9.34
N MET A 372 2.97 11.51 -9.35
CA MET A 372 3.82 11.38 -8.17
C MET A 372 4.93 12.43 -8.22
N ALA A 373 4.58 13.70 -8.01
CA ALA A 373 5.50 14.83 -8.21
C ALA A 373 6.78 14.76 -7.34
N ASN A 374 6.76 14.02 -6.23
CA ASN A 374 7.89 13.86 -5.31
C ASN A 374 8.62 12.52 -5.54
N GLY A 375 8.26 11.77 -6.57
CA GLY A 375 8.93 10.53 -6.94
C GLY A 375 8.70 9.37 -5.97
N ILE A 376 9.56 8.37 -6.10
CA ILE A 376 9.57 7.14 -5.31
C ILE A 376 10.87 7.07 -4.50
N GLY A 377 10.78 6.77 -3.21
CA GLY A 377 11.92 6.50 -2.34
C GLY A 377 11.90 5.03 -1.89
N VAL A 378 13.04 4.37 -1.97
CA VAL A 378 13.22 2.97 -1.52
C VAL A 378 14.43 2.91 -0.61
N SER A 379 14.21 2.88 0.71
CA SER A 379 15.26 2.59 1.70
C SER A 379 15.17 1.16 2.24
N GLY A 380 14.04 0.50 2.03
CA GLY A 380 13.79 -0.90 2.38
C GLY A 380 14.13 -1.87 1.26
N THR A 381 13.27 -2.87 1.04
CA THR A 381 13.48 -3.89 -0.01
C THR A 381 12.26 -4.04 -0.89
N VAL A 382 12.46 -4.05 -2.20
CA VAL A 382 11.44 -4.41 -3.21
C VAL A 382 11.97 -5.61 -3.99
N THR A 383 11.29 -6.75 -3.93
CA THR A 383 11.69 -7.97 -4.64
C THR A 383 10.54 -8.58 -5.44
N ALA A 384 10.78 -8.86 -6.73
CA ALA A 384 9.91 -9.70 -7.55
C ALA A 384 10.64 -10.98 -7.97
N THR A 385 10.03 -12.13 -7.77
CA THR A 385 10.61 -13.44 -8.11
C THR A 385 9.67 -14.25 -8.97
N THR A 386 10.15 -14.68 -10.14
CA THR A 386 9.48 -15.66 -11.00
C THR A 386 10.34 -16.91 -11.18
N VAL A 387 9.76 -17.96 -11.75
CA VAL A 387 10.49 -19.17 -12.14
C VAL A 387 11.26 -18.92 -13.43
N ASP A 388 10.57 -18.55 -14.51
CA ASP A 388 11.10 -18.57 -15.89
C ASP A 388 10.39 -17.57 -16.84
N GLU A 389 9.62 -16.60 -16.31
CA GLU A 389 8.87 -15.61 -17.11
C GLU A 389 9.33 -14.17 -16.77
N ARG A 390 8.41 -13.20 -16.64
CA ARG A 390 8.74 -11.81 -16.32
C ARG A 390 8.76 -11.57 -14.81
N ALA A 391 9.86 -11.10 -14.27
CA ALA A 391 9.92 -10.50 -12.93
C ALA A 391 10.13 -8.99 -13.05
N THR A 392 9.28 -8.19 -12.41
CA THR A 392 9.45 -6.73 -12.37
C THR A 392 9.30 -6.20 -10.95
N ALA A 393 10.38 -5.63 -10.40
CA ALA A 393 10.36 -5.09 -9.05
C ALA A 393 9.59 -3.77 -9.01
N ILE A 394 9.92 -2.81 -9.88
CA ILE A 394 9.18 -1.56 -10.03
C ILE A 394 8.80 -1.36 -11.49
N LEU A 395 7.50 -1.33 -11.77
CA LEU A 395 6.93 -1.02 -13.08
C LEU A 395 6.23 0.35 -13.04
N ILE A 396 6.67 1.27 -13.88
CA ILE A 396 6.02 2.57 -14.06
C ILE A 396 5.37 2.56 -15.44
N ASN A 397 4.04 2.47 -15.50
CA ASN A 397 3.31 2.39 -16.76
C ASN A 397 3.14 3.78 -17.41
N GLN A 398 2.89 3.77 -18.72
CA GLN A 398 2.44 4.94 -19.48
C GLN A 398 1.26 5.65 -18.79
N GLY A 399 1.23 6.98 -18.92
CA GLY A 399 0.27 7.84 -18.23
C GLY A 399 0.66 8.17 -16.77
N SER A 400 1.77 7.62 -16.27
CA SER A 400 2.32 8.03 -14.97
C SER A 400 3.32 9.19 -15.12
N VAL A 401 3.42 10.04 -14.11
CA VAL A 401 4.43 11.11 -13.99
C VAL A 401 5.20 10.87 -12.70
N VAL A 402 6.41 10.33 -12.83
CA VAL A 402 7.32 9.98 -11.73
C VAL A 402 8.70 10.57 -12.07
N PRO A 403 9.01 11.82 -11.67
CA PRO A 403 10.20 12.51 -12.13
C PRO A 403 11.51 11.95 -11.54
N SER A 404 11.44 11.30 -10.37
CA SER A 404 12.62 10.78 -9.68
C SER A 404 12.36 9.46 -8.95
N LEU A 405 13.40 8.64 -8.88
CA LEU A 405 13.47 7.46 -8.03
C LEU A 405 14.77 7.52 -7.22
N SER A 406 14.68 7.37 -5.90
CA SER A 406 15.82 7.33 -4.99
C SER A 406 15.89 5.98 -4.29
N ASN A 407 16.98 5.24 -4.46
CA ASN A 407 17.22 3.96 -3.83
C ASN A 407 18.42 4.07 -2.88
N SER A 408 18.20 3.81 -1.59
CA SER A 408 19.22 3.55 -0.57
C SER A 408 19.14 2.13 -0.03
N GLY A 409 18.05 1.42 -0.34
CA GLY A 409 17.83 0.02 0.00
C GLY A 409 18.15 -0.93 -1.14
N THR A 410 17.27 -1.92 -1.37
CA THR A 410 17.42 -2.93 -2.43
C THR A 410 16.21 -2.98 -3.34
N ILE A 411 16.41 -2.85 -4.65
CA ILE A 411 15.42 -3.13 -5.69
C ILE A 411 15.91 -4.32 -6.49
N ARG A 412 15.13 -5.41 -6.49
CA ARG A 412 15.58 -6.69 -7.04
C ARG A 412 14.54 -7.45 -7.84
N ALA A 413 14.90 -7.94 -9.03
CA ALA A 413 14.09 -8.90 -9.77
C ALA A 413 14.86 -10.20 -10.02
N VAL A 414 14.20 -11.34 -9.83
CA VAL A 414 14.83 -12.67 -9.87
C VAL A 414 14.05 -13.61 -10.76
N ILE A 415 14.76 -14.26 -11.68
CA ILE A 415 14.34 -15.45 -12.40
C ILE A 415 15.12 -16.62 -11.78
N SER A 416 14.40 -17.59 -11.23
CA SER A 416 14.99 -18.66 -10.42
C SER A 416 15.36 -19.93 -11.20
N SER A 417 14.94 -20.03 -12.46
CA SER A 417 15.23 -21.14 -13.37
C SER A 417 15.73 -20.62 -14.73
N PRO A 418 16.73 -21.27 -15.37
CA PRO A 418 17.16 -20.88 -16.71
C PRO A 418 16.03 -20.96 -17.74
N GLY A 419 15.98 -19.99 -18.65
CA GLY A 419 14.95 -19.88 -19.67
C GLY A 419 15.20 -18.70 -20.64
N GLU A 420 14.11 -18.21 -21.22
CA GLU A 420 14.05 -16.99 -22.05
C GLU A 420 13.11 -15.97 -21.37
N GLY A 421 13.27 -15.78 -20.06
CA GLY A 421 12.48 -14.86 -19.24
C GLY A 421 13.03 -13.43 -19.30
N ALA A 422 12.40 -12.52 -18.55
CA ALA A 422 12.84 -11.13 -18.47
C ALA A 422 12.77 -10.58 -17.03
N ALA A 423 13.89 -10.06 -16.52
CA ALA A 423 13.97 -9.46 -15.20
C ALA A 423 14.21 -7.95 -15.33
N TYR A 424 13.35 -7.17 -14.67
CA TYR A 424 13.49 -5.72 -14.58
C TYR A 424 13.49 -5.28 -13.13
N ALA A 425 14.59 -4.73 -12.62
CA ALA A 425 14.56 -4.10 -11.29
C ALA A 425 13.77 -2.77 -11.37
N ILE A 426 14.05 -1.92 -12.37
CA ILE A 426 13.25 -0.73 -12.68
C ILE A 426 12.85 -0.78 -14.15
N HIS A 427 11.55 -0.72 -14.43
CA HIS A 427 10.99 -0.65 -15.79
C HIS A 427 10.12 0.60 -15.91
N ASP A 428 10.68 1.67 -16.49
CA ASP A 428 9.95 2.91 -16.80
C ASP A 428 9.42 2.91 -18.22
N LYS A 429 8.12 2.62 -18.36
CA LYS A 429 7.37 2.77 -19.61
C LYS A 429 6.76 4.16 -19.77
N SER A 430 6.77 4.99 -18.72
CA SER A 430 6.19 6.33 -18.77
C SER A 430 7.05 7.32 -19.53
N GLY A 431 8.37 7.12 -19.51
CA GLY A 431 9.35 8.06 -20.08
C GLY A 431 9.46 9.35 -19.28
N THR A 432 8.98 9.35 -18.03
CA THR A 432 8.95 10.54 -17.17
C THR A 432 10.03 10.56 -16.10
N LEU A 433 10.75 9.44 -15.92
CA LEU A 433 11.82 9.34 -14.93
C LEU A 433 13.06 10.11 -15.40
N GLY A 434 13.31 11.29 -14.84
CA GLY A 434 14.47 12.13 -15.19
C GLY A 434 15.69 11.88 -14.32
N THR A 435 15.52 11.31 -13.12
CA THR A 435 16.64 11.03 -12.21
C THR A 435 16.46 9.72 -11.46
N ILE A 436 17.52 8.92 -11.42
CA ILE A 436 17.65 7.73 -10.59
C ILE A 436 18.86 7.96 -9.68
N ASN A 437 18.63 8.10 -8.37
CA ASN A 437 19.70 8.16 -7.39
C ASN A 437 19.85 6.78 -6.75
N ASN A 438 21.04 6.20 -6.78
CA ASN A 438 21.36 4.93 -6.17
C ASN A 438 22.48 5.11 -5.13
N THR A 439 22.16 4.79 -3.88
CA THR A 439 23.12 4.65 -2.79
C THR A 439 23.04 3.26 -2.16
N GLY A 440 22.25 2.36 -2.73
CA GLY A 440 22.11 0.95 -2.35
C GLY A 440 22.23 0.02 -3.57
N PHE A 441 21.36 -1.00 -3.64
CA PHE A 441 21.47 -2.07 -4.64
C PHE A 441 20.30 -2.10 -5.61
N ILE A 442 20.60 -2.10 -6.90
CA ILE A 442 19.64 -2.36 -7.98
C ILE A 442 20.13 -3.60 -8.72
N THR A 443 19.42 -4.71 -8.60
CA THR A 443 19.95 -6.02 -9.03
C THR A 443 18.91 -6.81 -9.81
N VAL A 444 19.32 -7.38 -10.93
CA VAL A 444 18.60 -8.48 -11.57
C VAL A 444 19.42 -9.77 -11.51
N THR A 445 18.74 -10.91 -11.48
CA THR A 445 19.37 -12.23 -11.44
C THR A 445 18.59 -13.20 -12.31
N GLY A 446 19.31 -13.96 -13.14
CA GLY A 446 18.78 -15.01 -13.99
C GLY A 446 19.92 -15.73 -14.70
N SER A 447 19.59 -16.47 -15.76
CA SER A 447 20.55 -17.15 -16.63
C SER A 447 20.97 -16.28 -17.81
N SER A 448 22.00 -16.71 -18.56
CA SER A 448 22.48 -15.99 -19.74
C SER A 448 21.52 -15.97 -20.93
N GLY A 449 20.43 -16.75 -20.89
CA GLY A 449 19.37 -16.72 -21.90
C GLY A 449 18.27 -15.70 -21.62
N ASP A 450 18.24 -15.14 -20.42
CA ASP A 450 17.23 -14.20 -19.97
C ASP A 450 17.58 -12.75 -20.34
N ASP A 451 16.56 -11.90 -20.51
CA ASP A 451 16.72 -10.44 -20.63
C ASP A 451 16.87 -9.83 -19.22
N LEU A 452 18.09 -9.45 -18.83
CA LEU A 452 18.42 -9.01 -17.47
C LEU A 452 18.71 -7.51 -17.43
N ARG A 453 17.67 -6.69 -17.22
CA ARG A 453 17.80 -5.23 -17.14
C ARG A 453 17.65 -4.72 -15.72
N ALA A 454 18.74 -4.23 -15.13
CA ALA A 454 18.66 -3.52 -13.86
C ALA A 454 17.80 -2.25 -14.01
N ILE A 455 17.97 -1.53 -15.12
CA ILE A 455 17.22 -0.31 -15.41
C ILE A 455 16.81 -0.35 -16.88
N ASP A 456 15.51 -0.26 -17.14
CA ASP A 456 14.96 0.02 -18.46
C ASP A 456 14.17 1.33 -18.41
N ALA A 457 14.74 2.37 -18.99
CA ALA A 457 14.15 3.69 -19.17
C ALA A 457 14.11 4.08 -20.66
N THR A 458 14.00 3.09 -21.55
CA THR A 458 14.02 3.28 -23.02
C THR A 458 12.89 4.19 -23.54
N ALA A 459 11.80 4.34 -22.79
CA ALA A 459 10.71 5.24 -23.13
C ALA A 459 11.03 6.73 -22.93
N ASN A 460 12.11 7.07 -22.21
CA ASN A 460 12.48 8.45 -21.93
C ASN A 460 13.11 9.12 -23.16
N THR A 461 12.57 10.28 -23.57
CA THR A 461 13.08 11.05 -24.72
C THR A 461 13.68 12.40 -24.32
N ALA A 462 13.62 12.76 -23.03
CA ALA A 462 14.14 14.00 -22.48
C ALA A 462 15.59 13.86 -21.96
N GLY A 463 15.95 12.65 -21.51
CA GLY A 463 17.23 12.31 -20.89
C GLY A 463 17.03 11.87 -19.45
N VAL A 464 17.82 10.88 -19.02
CA VAL A 464 17.85 10.32 -17.67
C VAL A 464 19.22 10.57 -17.07
N THR A 465 19.25 11.06 -15.83
CA THR A 465 20.48 11.08 -15.02
C THR A 465 20.45 9.96 -13.99
N ILE A 466 21.33 8.97 -14.13
CA ILE A 466 21.54 7.88 -13.18
C ILE A 466 22.78 8.21 -12.36
N LYS A 467 22.61 8.37 -11.05
CA LYS A 467 23.69 8.67 -10.11
C LYS A 467 23.92 7.52 -9.16
N GLN A 468 25.16 7.09 -8.98
CA GLN A 468 25.55 6.15 -7.94
C GLN A 468 26.59 6.76 -7.01
N TYR A 469 26.26 6.95 -5.74
CA TYR A 469 27.13 7.63 -4.77
C TYR A 469 26.95 7.07 -3.35
N LEU A 470 27.84 7.43 -2.43
CA LEU A 470 27.69 7.08 -1.02
C LEU A 470 26.72 8.04 -0.34
N ASN A 471 25.74 7.51 0.38
CA ASN A 471 25.02 8.32 1.37
C ASN A 471 25.93 8.64 2.57
N ASP A 472 25.47 9.51 3.47
CA ASP A 472 26.27 9.96 4.62
C ASP A 472 26.61 8.82 5.59
N ILE A 473 25.74 7.82 5.75
CA ILE A 473 25.96 6.66 6.62
C ILE A 473 27.11 5.82 6.05
N ASP A 474 27.01 5.45 4.79
CA ASP A 474 27.98 4.60 4.11
C ASP A 474 29.32 5.31 3.92
N LYS A 475 29.32 6.62 3.73
CA LYS A 475 30.54 7.42 3.68
C LYS A 475 31.29 7.39 5.02
N ALA A 476 30.56 7.48 6.13
CA ALA A 476 31.16 7.36 7.46
C ALA A 476 31.69 5.93 7.71
N ALA A 477 30.93 4.91 7.31
CA ALA A 477 31.33 3.51 7.41
C ALA A 477 32.59 3.22 6.60
N GLN A 478 32.61 3.63 5.32
CA GLN A 478 33.77 3.48 4.45
C GLN A 478 35.02 4.17 5.03
N THR A 479 34.86 5.38 5.58
CA THR A 479 35.98 6.11 6.20
C THR A 479 36.55 5.34 7.39
N ALA A 480 35.68 4.74 8.22
CA ALA A 480 36.11 3.94 9.36
C ALA A 480 36.81 2.64 8.93
N GLU A 481 36.30 1.96 7.89
CA GLU A 481 36.91 0.76 7.32
C GLU A 481 38.30 1.06 6.74
N GLN A 482 38.44 2.13 5.96
CA GLN A 482 39.72 2.52 5.35
C GLN A 482 40.78 2.90 6.40
N ALA A 483 40.35 3.39 7.56
CA ALA A 483 41.24 3.69 8.69
C ALA A 483 41.63 2.45 9.51
N ALA A 484 40.92 1.33 9.35
CA ALA A 484 41.16 0.12 10.14
C ALA A 484 42.46 -0.60 9.73
N ALA A 485 43.18 -1.14 10.72
CA ALA A 485 44.35 -1.96 10.46
C ALA A 485 43.94 -3.26 9.73
N GLY A 486 44.52 -3.50 8.56
CA GLY A 486 44.20 -4.66 7.72
C GLY A 486 43.17 -4.38 6.61
N TYR A 487 42.80 -3.12 6.38
CA TYR A 487 42.03 -2.74 5.19
C TYR A 487 42.73 -3.19 3.91
N ASP A 488 42.02 -3.94 3.07
CA ASP A 488 42.47 -4.40 1.77
C ASP A 488 41.75 -3.63 0.66
N ALA A 489 42.46 -2.66 0.09
CA ALA A 489 41.93 -1.84 -1.01
C ALA A 489 41.60 -2.65 -2.27
N SER A 490 42.09 -3.90 -2.40
CA SER A 490 41.74 -4.79 -3.52
C SER A 490 40.40 -5.50 -3.33
N ASN A 491 39.87 -5.54 -2.11
CA ASN A 491 38.57 -6.13 -1.78
C ASN A 491 37.77 -5.22 -0.81
N PRO A 492 37.38 -4.01 -1.25
CA PRO A 492 36.61 -3.09 -0.42
C PRO A 492 35.15 -3.56 -0.26
N THR A 493 34.50 -3.14 0.83
CA THR A 493 33.05 -3.23 0.96
C THR A 493 32.37 -2.43 -0.17
N ILE A 494 31.40 -3.04 -0.83
CA ILE A 494 30.60 -2.38 -1.87
C ILE A 494 29.28 -1.93 -1.23
N TYR A 495 29.10 -0.63 -1.11
CA TYR A 495 27.91 -0.03 -0.48
C TYR A 495 26.76 0.21 -1.47
N ALA A 496 27.09 0.48 -2.73
CA ALA A 496 26.12 0.66 -3.79
C ALA A 496 26.51 -0.15 -5.04
N ALA A 497 25.52 -0.75 -5.71
CA ALA A 497 25.75 -1.40 -6.98
C ALA A 497 24.53 -1.42 -7.89
N ILE A 498 24.79 -1.45 -9.20
CA ILE A 498 23.83 -1.80 -10.24
C ILE A 498 24.32 -3.10 -10.89
N THR A 499 23.50 -4.15 -10.91
CA THR A 499 23.84 -5.45 -11.50
C THR A 499 22.77 -5.87 -12.49
N GLY A 500 23.16 -6.02 -13.76
CA GLY A 500 22.32 -6.18 -14.94
C GLY A 500 22.42 -4.96 -15.86
N ASP A 501 21.80 -5.08 -17.03
CA ASP A 501 21.94 -4.09 -18.09
C ASP A 501 21.19 -2.78 -17.76
N ILE A 502 21.70 -1.68 -18.28
CA ILE A 502 21.09 -0.36 -18.21
C ILE A 502 20.68 0.03 -19.63
N HIS A 503 19.40 0.34 -19.83
CA HIS A 503 18.90 0.84 -21.10
C HIS A 503 18.24 2.20 -20.90
N THR A 504 18.68 3.21 -21.64
CA THR A 504 18.04 4.53 -21.69
C THR A 504 17.51 4.83 -23.09
N GLY A 505 16.84 5.96 -23.26
CA GLY A 505 16.08 6.26 -24.46
C GLY A 505 16.81 7.19 -25.43
N SER A 506 16.10 8.18 -25.97
CA SER A 506 16.65 9.07 -27.02
C SER A 506 17.00 10.48 -26.52
N GLY A 507 17.08 10.64 -25.20
CA GLY A 507 17.43 11.92 -24.57
C GLY A 507 18.92 12.03 -24.31
N ASN A 508 19.37 13.16 -23.75
CA ASN A 508 20.77 13.24 -23.32
C ASN A 508 20.91 12.53 -21.97
N ASP A 509 21.52 11.37 -21.98
CA ASP A 509 21.61 10.51 -20.80
C ASP A 509 22.94 10.70 -20.06
N VAL A 510 22.90 10.58 -18.72
CA VAL A 510 24.07 10.73 -17.87
C VAL A 510 24.15 9.57 -16.90
N LEU A 511 25.27 8.85 -16.92
CA LEU A 511 25.64 7.87 -15.92
C LEU A 511 26.79 8.42 -15.07
N ASP A 512 26.50 8.87 -13.86
CA ASP A 512 27.45 9.48 -12.92
C ASP A 512 27.68 8.55 -11.72
N VAL A 513 28.84 7.89 -11.70
CA VAL A 513 29.17 6.82 -10.75
C VAL A 513 30.37 7.27 -9.92
N ALA A 514 30.11 7.66 -8.68
CA ALA A 514 31.13 8.13 -7.75
C ALA A 514 31.65 7.04 -6.80
N THR A 515 30.97 5.89 -6.72
CA THR A 515 31.38 4.75 -5.89
C THR A 515 30.80 3.44 -6.41
N GLY A 516 31.17 2.33 -5.77
CA GLY A 516 30.46 1.06 -5.93
C GLY A 516 30.76 0.35 -7.24
N ARG A 517 29.83 -0.50 -7.70
CA ARG A 517 30.02 -1.31 -8.91
C ARG A 517 28.84 -1.19 -9.88
N ILE A 518 29.14 -1.14 -11.17
CA ILE A 518 28.19 -1.49 -12.23
C ILE A 518 28.69 -2.75 -12.91
N ILE A 519 27.83 -3.75 -13.01
CA ILE A 519 28.12 -5.04 -13.64
C ILE A 519 26.99 -5.33 -14.63
N GLY A 520 27.26 -5.21 -15.92
CA GLY A 520 26.26 -5.31 -17.00
C GLY A 520 26.56 -4.30 -18.12
N ASP A 521 25.87 -4.45 -19.24
CA ASP A 521 26.06 -3.58 -20.39
C ASP A 521 25.17 -2.33 -20.29
N SER A 522 25.64 -1.20 -20.82
CA SER A 522 24.83 0.02 -20.92
C SER A 522 24.51 0.34 -22.37
N PHE A 523 23.24 0.59 -22.66
CA PHE A 523 22.71 1.00 -23.96
C PHE A 523 22.08 2.38 -23.81
N LEU A 524 22.83 3.43 -24.15
CA LEU A 524 22.44 4.81 -23.89
C LEU A 524 21.58 5.45 -25.00
N GLY A 525 21.32 4.70 -26.07
CA GLY A 525 20.40 5.13 -27.12
C GLY A 525 20.92 6.28 -27.97
N ALA A 526 20.10 7.32 -28.18
CA ALA A 526 20.50 8.47 -28.99
C ALA A 526 20.54 9.70 -28.09
N GLY A 527 21.47 10.63 -28.32
CA GLY A 527 21.64 11.75 -27.42
C GLY A 527 23.10 12.18 -27.35
N ASN A 528 23.36 13.26 -26.62
CA ASN A 528 24.71 13.56 -26.19
C ASN A 528 24.90 12.96 -24.81
N ASP A 529 25.38 11.71 -24.78
CA ASP A 529 25.41 10.91 -23.57
C ASP A 529 26.76 11.02 -22.85
N SER A 530 26.72 10.92 -21.53
CA SER A 530 27.88 11.08 -20.67
C SER A 530 28.01 9.96 -19.65
N VAL A 531 29.20 9.39 -19.55
CA VAL A 531 29.58 8.45 -18.49
C VAL A 531 30.71 9.06 -17.66
N LEU A 532 30.47 9.28 -16.38
CA LEU A 532 31.43 9.82 -15.44
C LEU A 532 31.70 8.77 -14.36
N LEU A 533 32.93 8.26 -14.32
CA LEU A 533 33.40 7.37 -13.26
C LEU A 533 34.36 8.16 -12.36
N SER A 534 34.15 8.10 -11.05
CA SER A 534 34.99 8.81 -10.09
C SER A 534 35.13 8.06 -8.77
N GLY A 535 35.93 8.60 -7.84
CA GLY A 535 36.16 7.97 -6.55
C GLY A 535 36.75 6.57 -6.70
N ASP A 536 36.10 5.58 -6.11
CA ASP A 536 36.44 4.16 -6.15
C ASP A 536 35.49 3.31 -7.01
N SER A 537 34.69 3.97 -7.88
CA SER A 537 33.71 3.31 -8.74
C SER A 537 34.35 2.31 -9.70
N GLY A 538 33.69 1.19 -9.94
CA GLY A 538 34.10 0.21 -10.95
C GLY A 538 32.98 -0.10 -11.92
N TYR A 539 33.30 -0.18 -13.21
CA TYR A 539 32.36 -0.59 -14.25
C TYR A 539 32.90 -1.82 -14.98
N ARG A 540 32.07 -2.87 -15.11
CA ARG A 540 32.37 -4.11 -15.86
C ARG A 540 31.21 -4.41 -16.82
N GLY A 541 31.50 -4.37 -18.12
CA GLY A 541 30.52 -4.53 -19.21
C GLY A 541 30.78 -3.53 -20.33
N ASP A 542 30.11 -3.71 -21.45
CA ASP A 542 30.25 -2.82 -22.62
C ASP A 542 29.37 -1.56 -22.46
N ILE A 543 29.80 -0.44 -23.07
CA ILE A 543 29.00 0.80 -23.10
C ILE A 543 28.72 1.19 -24.55
N ASN A 544 27.47 1.06 -24.94
CA ASN A 544 26.98 1.51 -26.23
C ASN A 544 26.32 2.89 -26.09
N PHE A 545 27.06 3.93 -26.49
CA PHE A 545 26.58 5.32 -26.56
C PHE A 545 25.59 5.59 -27.71
N GLY A 546 25.36 4.61 -28.60
CA GLY A 546 24.52 4.75 -29.78
C GLY A 546 24.86 5.96 -30.64
N ALA A 547 23.92 6.91 -30.79
CA ALA A 547 24.04 8.02 -31.75
C ALA A 547 24.13 9.39 -31.06
N GLY A 548 25.11 10.21 -31.45
CA GLY A 548 25.30 11.58 -30.96
C GLY A 548 26.71 11.80 -30.41
N THR A 549 26.90 12.75 -29.50
CA THR A 549 28.22 13.01 -28.91
C THR A 549 28.42 12.19 -27.65
N ALA A 550 29.29 11.19 -27.71
CA ALA A 550 29.69 10.39 -26.56
C ALA A 550 30.77 11.12 -25.74
N THR A 551 30.58 11.21 -24.42
CA THR A 551 31.61 11.67 -23.48
C THR A 551 31.84 10.65 -22.39
N MET A 552 33.09 10.34 -22.11
CA MET A 552 33.48 9.51 -20.97
C MET A 552 34.59 10.19 -20.18
N GLY A 553 34.38 10.33 -18.87
CA GLY A 553 35.34 10.89 -17.93
C GLY A 553 35.65 9.89 -16.82
N MET A 554 36.92 9.81 -16.42
CA MET A 554 37.36 8.96 -15.31
C MET A 554 38.27 9.75 -14.38
N ALA A 555 38.08 9.61 -13.06
CA ALA A 555 38.86 10.29 -12.03
C ALA A 555 39.05 9.42 -10.78
N GLY A 556 40.00 9.79 -9.92
CA GLY A 556 40.29 9.03 -8.70
C GLY A 556 40.91 7.67 -9.01
N THR A 557 40.43 6.62 -8.33
CA THR A 557 40.84 5.22 -8.54
C THR A 557 39.78 4.42 -9.29
N SER A 558 38.89 5.10 -10.02
CA SER A 558 37.86 4.45 -10.80
C SER A 558 38.45 3.56 -11.90
N PHE A 559 37.75 2.49 -12.28
CA PHE A 559 38.15 1.62 -13.38
C PHE A 559 36.97 1.27 -14.30
N PHE A 560 37.29 0.94 -15.55
CA PHE A 560 36.37 0.44 -16.57
C PHE A 560 36.98 -0.80 -17.23
N GLU A 561 36.19 -1.86 -17.35
CA GLU A 561 36.54 -3.10 -18.04
C GLU A 561 35.41 -3.47 -19.01
N GLY A 562 35.57 -3.13 -20.29
CA GLY A 562 34.59 -3.34 -21.36
C GLY A 562 35.04 -2.75 -22.70
N ASN A 563 34.18 -2.81 -23.71
CA ASN A 563 34.36 -2.19 -25.03
C ASN A 563 33.61 -0.88 -25.21
#